data_AF-A0A4R6S9H8-F1
#
_entry.id   AF-A0A4R6S9H8-F1
#
_cell.length_a   1.000
_cell.length_b   1.000
_cell.length_c   1.000
_cell.angle_alpha   90.00
_cell.angle_beta   90.00
_cell.angle_gamma   90.00
#
_symmetry.space_group_name_H-M   'P 1'
#
loop_
_entity.id
_entity.type
_entity.pdbx_description
1 polymer ?
#
loop_
_entity_poly.entity_id
_entity_poly.type
_entity_poly.pdbx_seq_one_letter_code
_entity_poly.pdbx_strand_id
1 'polypeptide(L)'
;MHTTQHPGSAVSRRAVVILGAGLLAAGSLAVPAAATAATAAPIHATTDAACSVSAATLTWGVKESFRSYISGSIANGEWTVSDDMRYETPNFIWDTATAAFASDLESGNIGFTGAVHFTGHDGAMKLDLADPVLEFDGADTAYLTLTIGATDSADAGGEATAAPVRAAKIDLADAVTSGGTELSIQSAVPRLTAEGAAAFNGDYGSYVAGEELDPITLTATVSGCALGEATAVTPAPTAPTDPADPVDPVTPVDGGETAAPAIPWLPIAIGGVALLVIGVTGGMLLAGRKKPQATASEQAASQPTATQDPTSEG
;
A
#
# COMPACT_ATOMS: atom_id res chain seq x y z
N MET A 1 -11.93 67.43 18.22
CA MET A 1 -13.20 68.10 17.83
C MET A 1 -12.86 69.26 16.90
N HIS A 2 -13.65 69.45 15.86
CA HIS A 2 -13.56 70.44 14.76
C HIS A 2 -12.70 70.07 13.54
N THR A 3 -13.33 69.28 12.66
CA THR A 3 -13.64 69.60 11.26
C THR A 3 -12.86 70.74 10.60
N THR A 4 -12.26 70.45 9.45
CA THR A 4 -12.41 71.30 8.26
C THR A 4 -12.19 70.48 6.99
N GLN A 5 -13.05 70.77 6.02
CA GLN A 5 -13.32 70.07 4.78
C GLN A 5 -13.05 71.05 3.62
N HIS A 6 -12.87 70.50 2.41
CA HIS A 6 -12.93 71.13 1.06
C HIS A 6 -11.65 71.77 0.51
N PRO A 7 -11.54 72.00 -0.83
CA PRO A 7 -12.37 71.61 -1.99
C PRO A 7 -11.51 70.82 -3.03
N GLY A 8 -11.97 70.23 -4.13
CA GLY A 8 -13.00 70.64 -5.08
C GLY A 8 -12.39 71.29 -6.33
N SER A 9 -12.16 70.47 -7.37
CA SER A 9 -12.48 70.74 -8.80
C SER A 9 -11.58 71.66 -9.65
N ALA A 10 -11.03 71.10 -10.75
CA ALA A 10 -11.14 71.59 -12.16
C ALA A 10 -10.08 70.88 -13.04
N VAL A 11 -10.37 69.78 -13.74
CA VAL A 11 -10.93 69.68 -15.10
C VAL A 11 -10.08 70.31 -16.22
N SER A 12 -9.41 69.45 -16.99
CA SER A 12 -9.27 69.52 -18.46
C SER A 12 -8.55 68.25 -18.92
N ARG A 13 -8.90 67.55 -19.99
CA ARG A 13 -9.87 67.77 -21.05
C ARG A 13 -10.24 66.41 -21.63
N ARG A 14 -11.49 66.36 -22.05
CA ARG A 14 -12.15 65.30 -22.81
C ARG A 14 -11.37 64.92 -24.07
N ALA A 15 -11.26 63.62 -24.31
CA ALA A 15 -11.51 63.08 -25.64
C ALA A 15 -12.36 61.81 -25.47
N VAL A 16 -13.63 61.99 -25.82
CA VAL A 16 -14.68 60.99 -25.87
C VAL A 16 -14.68 60.42 -27.27
N VAL A 17 -14.64 59.10 -27.43
CA VAL A 17 -15.47 58.42 -28.42
C VAL A 17 -16.06 57.17 -27.77
N ILE A 18 -17.38 57.22 -27.68
CA ILE A 18 -18.34 56.25 -27.17
C ILE A 18 -18.55 55.17 -28.23
N LEU A 19 -18.72 53.91 -27.82
CA LEU A 19 -19.61 52.95 -28.46
C LEU A 19 -19.97 51.83 -27.46
N GLY A 20 -21.24 51.81 -27.03
CA GLY A 20 -21.97 50.60 -26.65
C GLY A 20 -21.86 50.09 -25.21
N ALA A 21 -22.57 50.70 -24.25
CA ALA A 21 -22.95 50.03 -23.01
C ALA A 21 -24.14 49.10 -23.27
N GLY A 22 -23.86 47.84 -23.58
CA GLY A 22 -24.85 46.76 -23.51
C GLY A 22 -25.02 46.34 -22.05
N LEU A 23 -26.22 46.54 -21.53
CA LEU A 23 -26.67 46.06 -20.23
C LEU A 23 -26.62 44.52 -20.24
N LEU A 24 -25.71 43.91 -19.48
CA LEU A 24 -25.73 42.47 -19.24
C LEU A 24 -25.89 42.19 -17.75
N ALA A 25 -27.04 41.62 -17.46
CA ALA A 25 -27.49 41.13 -16.18
C ALA A 25 -26.47 40.14 -15.57
N ALA A 26 -26.32 40.23 -14.25
CA ALA A 26 -25.65 39.21 -13.45
C ALA A 26 -26.43 37.89 -13.57
N GLY A 27 -25.94 37.00 -14.43
CA GLY A 27 -26.36 35.61 -14.50
C GLY A 27 -25.49 34.77 -13.56
N SER A 28 -26.07 34.34 -12.44
CA SER A 28 -25.46 33.33 -11.57
C SER A 28 -25.35 32.02 -12.36
N LEU A 29 -24.13 31.61 -12.72
CA LEU A 29 -23.88 30.29 -13.27
C LEU A 29 -23.87 29.28 -12.13
N ALA A 30 -25.04 28.71 -11.84
CA ALA A 30 -25.13 27.46 -11.10
C ALA A 30 -24.70 26.34 -12.06
N VAL A 31 -23.48 25.82 -11.88
CA VAL A 31 -23.02 24.62 -12.57
C VAL A 31 -23.69 23.42 -11.87
N PRO A 32 -24.53 22.62 -12.54
CA PRO A 32 -24.93 21.36 -11.95
C PRO A 32 -23.71 20.45 -11.98
N ALA A 33 -23.20 20.08 -10.80
CA ALA A 33 -22.29 18.96 -10.66
C ALA A 33 -23.08 17.70 -11.05
N ALA A 34 -22.95 17.28 -12.31
CA ALA A 34 -23.40 15.96 -12.74
C ALA A 34 -22.49 14.95 -12.06
N ALA A 35 -22.98 14.34 -10.98
CA ALA A 35 -22.39 13.13 -10.43
C ALA A 35 -22.43 12.06 -11.53
N THR A 36 -21.29 11.81 -12.16
CA THR A 36 -21.08 10.60 -12.94
C THR A 36 -21.07 9.44 -11.96
N ALA A 37 -22.24 8.86 -11.70
CA ALA A 37 -22.33 7.54 -11.12
C ALA A 37 -21.52 6.61 -12.04
N ALA A 38 -20.37 6.13 -11.54
CA ALA A 38 -19.63 5.06 -12.16
C ALA A 38 -20.62 3.90 -12.30
N THR A 39 -21.05 3.65 -13.53
CA THR A 39 -21.91 2.53 -13.84
C THR A 39 -21.03 1.30 -13.66
N ALA A 40 -21.23 0.56 -12.57
CA ALA A 40 -20.65 -0.77 -12.43
C ALA A 40 -20.97 -1.53 -13.72
N ALA A 41 -19.93 -1.97 -14.43
CA ALA A 41 -20.10 -2.74 -15.64
C ALA A 41 -20.97 -3.97 -15.31
N PRO A 42 -21.98 -4.31 -16.14
CA PRO A 42 -22.77 -5.50 -15.90
C PRO A 42 -21.83 -6.71 -16.00
N ILE A 43 -21.63 -7.39 -14.88
CA ILE A 43 -21.00 -8.70 -14.86
C ILE A 43 -21.90 -9.59 -15.73
N HIS A 44 -21.31 -10.23 -16.73
CA HIS A 44 -22.04 -11.10 -17.63
C HIS A 44 -22.67 -12.23 -16.82
N ALA A 45 -23.97 -12.13 -16.55
CA ALA A 45 -24.74 -13.24 -16.03
C ALA A 45 -24.85 -14.28 -17.15
N THR A 46 -23.93 -15.24 -17.13
CA THR A 46 -24.15 -16.52 -17.80
C THR A 46 -25.40 -17.14 -17.17
N THR A 47 -26.23 -17.74 -18.00
CA THR A 47 -27.60 -18.15 -17.66
C THR A 47 -27.66 -19.36 -16.70
N ASP A 48 -26.51 -19.77 -16.15
CA ASP A 48 -26.33 -20.86 -15.17
C ASP A 48 -26.03 -20.39 -13.73
N ALA A 49 -25.79 -19.09 -13.50
CA ALA A 49 -25.56 -18.58 -12.14
C ALA A 49 -26.87 -18.53 -11.34
N ALA A 50 -27.18 -19.60 -10.60
CA ALA A 50 -28.41 -19.78 -9.85
C ALA A 50 -28.23 -19.77 -8.32
N CYS A 51 -27.00 -19.90 -7.83
CA CYS A 51 -26.69 -19.99 -6.41
C CYS A 51 -26.35 -18.63 -5.82
N SER A 52 -26.84 -18.39 -4.60
CA SER A 52 -26.45 -17.28 -3.73
C SER A 52 -26.04 -17.82 -2.35
N VAL A 53 -25.59 -16.96 -1.44
CA VAL A 53 -25.28 -17.34 -0.05
C VAL A 53 -26.20 -16.62 0.93
N SER A 54 -26.61 -17.32 1.99
CA SER A 54 -27.29 -16.72 3.15
C SER A 54 -26.32 -16.33 4.26
N ALA A 55 -25.16 -16.99 4.29
CA ALA A 55 -24.01 -16.64 5.12
C ALA A 55 -22.75 -17.16 4.41
N ALA A 56 -21.65 -16.42 4.50
CA ALA A 56 -20.34 -16.91 4.13
C ALA A 56 -19.26 -16.25 4.99
N THR A 57 -18.22 -16.99 5.31
CA THR A 57 -17.06 -16.51 6.07
C THR A 57 -15.80 -16.83 5.28
N LEU A 58 -14.97 -15.82 5.02
CA LEU A 58 -13.60 -15.98 4.53
C LEU A 58 -12.64 -15.72 5.69
N THR A 59 -11.70 -16.63 5.91
CA THR A 59 -10.62 -16.53 6.89
C THR A 59 -9.29 -16.59 6.16
N TRP A 60 -8.45 -15.57 6.34
CA TRP A 60 -7.16 -15.47 5.64
C TRP A 60 -6.16 -14.63 6.42
N GLY A 61 -4.90 -15.07 6.48
CA GLY A 61 -3.82 -14.32 7.12
C GLY A 61 -3.18 -13.26 6.22
N VAL A 62 -3.44 -13.23 4.92
CA VAL A 62 -2.61 -12.53 3.91
C VAL A 62 -1.29 -13.27 3.67
N LYS A 63 -0.27 -13.03 4.50
CA LYS A 63 1.02 -13.73 4.44
C LYS A 63 1.75 -13.59 5.77
N GLU A 64 2.15 -14.69 6.40
CA GLU A 64 2.78 -14.64 7.74
C GLU A 64 4.04 -13.77 7.75
N SER A 65 4.96 -13.97 6.80
CA SER A 65 6.18 -13.19 6.73
C SER A 65 5.92 -11.70 6.53
N PHE A 66 4.83 -11.33 5.84
CA PHE A 66 4.44 -9.94 5.67
C PHE A 66 3.95 -9.35 7.00
N ARG A 67 3.05 -10.03 7.71
CA ARG A 67 2.59 -9.58 9.04
C ARG A 67 3.75 -9.48 10.04
N SER A 68 4.70 -10.43 10.00
CA SER A 68 5.92 -10.37 10.82
C SER A 68 6.81 -9.19 10.46
N TYR A 69 6.94 -8.86 9.18
CA TYR A 69 7.66 -7.67 8.75
C TYR A 69 7.00 -6.38 9.24
N ILE A 70 5.68 -6.25 9.08
CA ILE A 70 4.90 -5.09 9.54
C ILE A 70 5.08 -4.89 11.05
N SER A 71 4.79 -5.91 11.85
CA SER A 71 4.86 -5.83 13.32
C SER A 71 6.30 -5.88 13.87
N GLY A 72 7.29 -6.14 13.02
CA GLY A 72 8.69 -6.25 13.39
C GLY A 72 9.40 -4.90 13.49
N SER A 73 10.67 -4.94 13.93
CA SER A 73 11.47 -3.73 14.17
C SER A 73 11.93 -3.00 12.91
N ILE A 74 11.66 -3.54 11.71
CA ILE A 74 12.04 -2.94 10.44
C ILE A 74 10.95 -1.98 9.99
N ALA A 75 9.72 -2.48 9.79
CA ALA A 75 8.61 -1.63 9.42
C ALA A 75 8.05 -0.84 10.62
N ASN A 76 8.14 -1.39 11.84
CA ASN A 76 7.54 -0.79 13.05
C ASN A 76 6.10 -0.33 12.82
N GLY A 77 5.35 -1.17 12.12
CA GLY A 77 4.03 -0.90 11.63
C GLY A 77 2.93 -1.58 12.42
N GLU A 78 1.72 -1.42 11.91
CA GLU A 78 0.51 -2.00 12.48
C GLU A 78 -0.49 -2.29 11.36
N TRP A 79 -1.63 -2.87 11.75
CA TRP A 79 -2.78 -2.99 10.86
C TRP A 79 -4.08 -2.72 11.60
N THR A 80 -5.05 -2.22 10.87
CA THR A 80 -6.44 -2.07 11.31
C THR A 80 -7.37 -2.77 10.32
N VAL A 81 -8.61 -2.98 10.76
CA VAL A 81 -9.68 -3.59 9.97
C VAL A 81 -10.91 -2.68 9.99
N SER A 82 -11.72 -2.70 8.94
CA SER A 82 -13.00 -1.98 8.92
C SER A 82 -14.02 -2.60 9.90
N ASP A 83 -15.05 -1.83 10.26
CA ASP A 83 -16.03 -2.21 11.29
C ASP A 83 -16.85 -3.47 10.95
N ASP A 84 -16.93 -3.85 9.67
CA ASP A 84 -17.69 -4.98 9.14
C ASP A 84 -16.90 -6.30 9.06
N MET A 85 -15.70 -6.32 9.63
CA MET A 85 -14.82 -7.49 9.73
C MET A 85 -14.12 -7.55 11.09
N ARG A 86 -13.42 -8.65 11.36
CA ARG A 86 -12.68 -8.86 12.61
C ARG A 86 -11.29 -9.43 12.36
N TYR A 87 -10.41 -9.17 13.31
CA TYR A 87 -9.08 -9.76 13.35
C TYR A 87 -8.93 -10.65 14.57
N GLU A 88 -8.57 -11.92 14.34
CA GLU A 88 -8.26 -12.91 15.37
C GLU A 88 -6.94 -13.57 14.99
N THR A 89 -5.86 -13.20 15.68
CA THR A 89 -4.50 -13.65 15.33
C THR A 89 -4.45 -15.15 15.00
N PRO A 90 -3.97 -15.54 13.82
CA PRO A 90 -3.30 -14.71 12.80
C PRO A 90 -4.19 -14.18 11.66
N ASN A 91 -5.51 -14.36 11.74
CA ASN A 91 -6.42 -14.26 10.62
C ASN A 91 -7.27 -12.97 10.62
N PHE A 92 -7.42 -12.42 9.43
CA PHE A 92 -8.50 -11.49 9.10
C PHE A 92 -9.72 -12.32 8.69
N ILE A 93 -10.90 -11.87 9.13
CA ILE A 93 -12.13 -12.64 8.96
C ILE A 93 -13.23 -11.73 8.41
N TRP A 94 -13.71 -12.08 7.21
CA TRP A 94 -14.76 -11.40 6.47
C TRP A 94 -16.04 -12.23 6.56
N ASP A 95 -17.11 -11.67 7.12
CA ASP A 95 -18.38 -12.37 7.36
C ASP A 95 -19.55 -11.79 6.54
N THR A 96 -19.35 -10.65 5.86
CA THR A 96 -20.36 -9.98 5.03
C THR A 96 -20.10 -10.31 3.57
N ALA A 97 -21.00 -11.09 2.94
CA ALA A 97 -20.82 -11.57 1.58
C ALA A 97 -22.05 -11.43 0.69
N THR A 98 -21.81 -11.30 -0.61
CA THR A 98 -22.79 -11.48 -1.67
C THR A 98 -22.25 -12.48 -2.68
N ALA A 99 -23.12 -13.25 -3.33
CA ALA A 99 -22.68 -14.28 -4.25
C ALA A 99 -23.68 -14.52 -5.39
N ALA A 100 -23.13 -14.84 -6.55
CA ALA A 100 -23.85 -15.34 -7.71
C ALA A 100 -22.94 -16.32 -8.44
N PHE A 101 -23.25 -17.62 -8.37
CA PHE A 101 -22.40 -18.67 -8.94
C PHE A 101 -23.21 -19.89 -9.40
N ALA A 102 -22.58 -20.72 -10.24
CA ALA A 102 -23.16 -21.96 -10.75
C ALA A 102 -23.07 -23.09 -9.69
N SER A 103 -24.04 -24.02 -9.68
CA SER A 103 -24.10 -25.09 -8.67
C SER A 103 -22.98 -26.13 -8.76
N ASP A 104 -22.26 -26.15 -9.88
CA ASP A 104 -21.08 -26.97 -10.15
C ASP A 104 -19.76 -26.23 -9.89
N LEU A 105 -19.84 -24.97 -9.42
CA LEU A 105 -18.69 -24.08 -9.21
C LEU A 105 -17.86 -23.81 -10.48
N GLU A 106 -18.39 -24.03 -11.69
CA GLU A 106 -17.64 -23.75 -12.91
C GLU A 106 -17.48 -22.24 -13.18
N SER A 107 -18.38 -21.42 -12.63
CA SER A 107 -18.37 -19.97 -12.85
C SER A 107 -19.08 -19.18 -11.75
N GLY A 108 -18.80 -17.89 -11.72
CA GLY A 108 -19.40 -16.92 -10.80
C GLY A 108 -18.48 -16.58 -9.64
N ASN A 109 -19.02 -15.99 -8.58
CA ASN A 109 -18.21 -15.52 -7.48
C ASN A 109 -18.92 -15.45 -6.13
N ILE A 110 -18.10 -15.40 -5.07
CA ILE A 110 -18.47 -15.00 -3.71
C ILE A 110 -17.60 -13.78 -3.37
N GLY A 111 -18.24 -12.62 -3.25
CA GLY A 111 -17.60 -11.36 -2.89
C GLY A 111 -17.90 -10.96 -1.45
N PHE A 112 -16.89 -10.46 -0.75
CA PHE A 112 -16.99 -9.96 0.61
C PHE A 112 -16.80 -8.45 0.65
N THR A 113 -17.28 -7.79 1.70
CA THR A 113 -17.00 -6.38 1.98
C THR A 113 -16.00 -6.21 3.11
N GLY A 114 -15.31 -5.07 3.08
CA GLY A 114 -14.48 -4.58 4.16
C GLY A 114 -12.99 -4.60 3.80
N ALA A 115 -12.17 -3.97 4.66
CA ALA A 115 -10.79 -3.63 4.34
C ALA A 115 -9.81 -3.88 5.49
N VAL A 116 -8.62 -4.37 5.13
CA VAL A 116 -7.44 -4.42 5.99
C VAL A 116 -6.49 -3.30 5.57
N HIS A 117 -6.07 -2.49 6.54
CA HIS A 117 -5.17 -1.36 6.32
C HIS A 117 -3.85 -1.65 7.04
N PHE A 118 -2.78 -1.89 6.29
CA PHE A 118 -1.43 -2.01 6.83
C PHE A 118 -0.71 -0.68 6.75
N THR A 119 0.02 -0.32 7.80
CA THR A 119 0.93 0.82 7.82
C THR A 119 2.31 0.38 8.30
N GLY A 120 3.35 1.09 7.88
CA GLY A 120 4.73 0.89 8.31
C GLY A 120 5.61 2.08 7.96
N HIS A 121 6.86 2.04 8.42
CA HIS A 121 7.87 3.07 8.21
C HIS A 121 7.38 4.47 8.61
N ASP A 122 6.85 4.59 9.82
CA ASP A 122 6.28 5.84 10.35
C ASP A 122 5.17 6.43 9.45
N GLY A 123 4.43 5.55 8.76
CA GLY A 123 3.33 5.91 7.85
C GLY A 123 3.76 6.15 6.40
N ALA A 124 5.05 6.03 6.08
CA ALA A 124 5.54 6.14 4.70
C ALA A 124 5.04 5.01 3.80
N MET A 125 4.83 3.83 4.38
CA MET A 125 4.28 2.66 3.70
C MET A 125 2.83 2.44 4.14
N LYS A 126 1.93 2.31 3.18
CA LYS A 126 0.57 1.83 3.36
C LYS A 126 0.24 0.75 2.34
N LEU A 127 -0.50 -0.27 2.77
CA LEU A 127 -1.08 -1.28 1.89
C LEU A 127 -2.52 -1.56 2.38
N ASP A 128 -3.48 -1.22 1.53
CA ASP A 128 -4.90 -1.45 1.75
C ASP A 128 -5.35 -2.64 0.90
N LEU A 129 -5.96 -3.63 1.54
CA LEU A 129 -6.55 -4.80 0.90
C LEU A 129 -8.03 -4.83 1.23
N ALA A 130 -8.89 -4.61 0.23
CA ALA A 130 -10.32 -4.49 0.41
C ALA A 130 -11.12 -5.41 -0.50
N ASP A 131 -12.35 -5.69 -0.07
CA ASP A 131 -13.41 -6.35 -0.83
C ASP A 131 -12.96 -7.61 -1.59
N PRO A 132 -12.50 -8.67 -0.87
CA PRO A 132 -12.04 -9.88 -1.52
C PRO A 132 -13.18 -10.56 -2.28
N VAL A 133 -12.89 -10.99 -3.50
CA VAL A 133 -13.81 -11.75 -4.35
C VAL A 133 -13.14 -13.05 -4.75
N LEU A 134 -13.75 -14.17 -4.36
CA LEU A 134 -13.38 -15.47 -4.89
C LEU A 134 -14.17 -15.71 -6.17
N GLU A 135 -13.49 -15.68 -7.31
CA GLU A 135 -14.05 -15.86 -8.65
C GLU A 135 -13.74 -17.26 -9.15
N PHE A 136 -14.77 -18.07 -9.39
CA PHE A 136 -14.62 -19.42 -9.93
C PHE A 136 -14.35 -19.39 -11.44
N ASP A 137 -13.35 -20.15 -11.88
CA ASP A 137 -12.92 -20.29 -13.28
C ASP A 137 -12.66 -21.77 -13.57
N GLY A 138 -13.76 -22.53 -13.63
CA GLY A 138 -13.75 -23.99 -13.59
C GLY A 138 -13.79 -24.56 -12.16
N ALA A 139 -14.20 -25.82 -12.05
CA ALA A 139 -14.42 -26.48 -10.75
C ALA A 139 -13.17 -26.53 -9.84
N ASP A 140 -11.98 -26.61 -10.45
CA ASP A 140 -10.71 -26.80 -9.74
C ASP A 140 -9.87 -25.52 -9.65
N THR A 141 -10.38 -24.38 -10.12
CA THR A 141 -9.62 -23.12 -10.13
C THR A 141 -10.49 -21.94 -9.73
N ALA A 142 -9.95 -21.13 -8.83
CA ALA A 142 -10.50 -19.82 -8.56
C ALA A 142 -9.41 -18.74 -8.64
N TYR A 143 -9.83 -17.50 -8.76
CA TYR A 143 -8.98 -16.35 -8.55
C TYR A 143 -9.46 -15.56 -7.34
N LEU A 144 -8.52 -15.11 -6.53
CA LEU A 144 -8.76 -14.10 -5.51
C LEU A 144 -8.54 -12.73 -6.12
N THR A 145 -9.61 -11.97 -6.29
CA THR A 145 -9.57 -10.56 -6.65
C THR A 145 -9.65 -9.72 -5.39
N LEU A 146 -8.85 -8.66 -5.31
CA LEU A 146 -8.81 -7.71 -4.20
C LEU A 146 -8.82 -6.29 -4.76
N THR A 147 -9.49 -5.36 -4.11
CA THR A 147 -9.21 -3.94 -4.29
C THR A 147 -7.93 -3.62 -3.51
N ILE A 148 -6.83 -3.35 -4.22
CA ILE A 148 -5.51 -3.12 -3.63
C ILE A 148 -5.11 -1.66 -3.83
N GLY A 149 -4.74 -0.99 -2.75
CA GLY A 149 -4.06 0.30 -2.78
C GLY A 149 -2.72 0.19 -2.07
N ALA A 150 -1.62 0.60 -2.71
CA ALA A 150 -0.31 0.72 -2.08
C ALA A 150 0.26 2.12 -2.30
N THR A 151 1.02 2.64 -1.32
CA THR A 151 1.78 3.88 -1.49
C THR A 151 3.05 3.64 -2.29
N ASP A 152 3.35 4.55 -3.22
CA ASP A 152 4.61 4.66 -3.93
C ASP A 152 5.68 5.27 -3.00
N SER A 153 6.93 4.82 -3.11
CA SER A 153 8.05 5.33 -2.30
C SER A 153 8.45 6.76 -2.69
N ALA A 154 8.21 7.16 -3.95
CA ALA A 154 8.35 8.53 -4.44
C ALA A 154 7.32 9.47 -3.80
N ASP A 155 6.17 8.94 -3.38
CA ASP A 155 5.10 9.65 -2.66
C ASP A 155 4.90 9.07 -1.25
N ALA A 156 6.00 8.95 -0.50
CA ALA A 156 5.99 8.45 0.87
C ALA A 156 4.93 9.15 1.75
N GLY A 157 4.01 8.37 2.31
CA GLY A 157 2.89 8.87 3.11
C GLY A 157 1.70 9.43 2.33
N GLY A 158 1.75 9.42 0.99
CA GLY A 158 0.69 9.82 0.07
C GLY A 158 -0.56 8.94 0.13
N GLU A 159 -1.50 9.22 -0.76
CA GLU A 159 -2.71 8.40 -0.95
C GLU A 159 -2.38 7.20 -1.85
N ALA A 160 -2.74 6.01 -1.40
CA ALA A 160 -2.68 4.82 -2.22
C ALA A 160 -3.86 4.83 -3.22
N THR A 161 -3.58 4.70 -4.51
CA THR A 161 -4.66 4.56 -5.51
C THR A 161 -5.15 3.11 -5.50
N ALA A 162 -6.35 2.88 -5.00
CA ALA A 162 -6.93 1.55 -4.91
C ALA A 162 -7.58 1.12 -6.23
N ALA A 163 -7.30 -0.11 -6.67
CA ALA A 163 -7.91 -0.70 -7.86
C ALA A 163 -8.18 -2.20 -7.68
N PRO A 164 -9.22 -2.75 -8.32
CA PRO A 164 -9.44 -4.20 -8.31
C PRO A 164 -8.36 -4.91 -9.13
N VAL A 165 -7.73 -5.91 -8.51
CA VAL A 165 -6.64 -6.71 -9.07
C VAL A 165 -6.97 -8.18 -8.85
N ARG A 166 -6.92 -8.98 -9.91
CA ARG A 166 -6.97 -10.45 -9.83
C ARG A 166 -5.66 -10.96 -9.23
N ALA A 167 -5.54 -10.84 -7.92
CA ALA A 167 -4.28 -10.85 -7.17
C ALA A 167 -3.64 -12.22 -7.06
N ALA A 168 -4.43 -13.29 -6.96
CA ALA A 168 -3.88 -14.64 -6.84
C ALA A 168 -4.75 -15.67 -7.57
N LYS A 169 -4.09 -16.73 -8.05
CA LYS A 169 -4.74 -17.96 -8.51
C LYS A 169 -4.77 -18.96 -7.34
N ILE A 170 -5.88 -19.66 -7.19
CA ILE A 170 -6.11 -20.69 -6.16
C ILE A 170 -6.46 -22.00 -6.88
N ASP A 171 -5.78 -23.07 -6.46
CA ASP A 171 -6.15 -24.44 -6.82
C ASP A 171 -7.20 -24.95 -5.83
N LEU A 172 -8.31 -25.47 -6.36
CA LEU A 172 -9.45 -25.94 -5.59
C LEU A 172 -9.60 -27.46 -5.57
N ALA A 173 -8.86 -28.21 -6.40
CA ALA A 173 -9.12 -29.62 -6.69
C ALA A 173 -9.26 -30.49 -5.44
N ASP A 174 -8.40 -30.27 -4.44
CA ASP A 174 -8.40 -31.02 -3.18
C ASP A 174 -8.93 -30.21 -1.98
N ALA A 175 -9.38 -28.98 -2.19
CA ALA A 175 -9.77 -28.06 -1.12
C ALA A 175 -11.29 -27.98 -0.90
N VAL A 176 -12.09 -28.39 -1.89
CA VAL A 176 -13.54 -28.19 -1.90
C VAL A 176 -14.29 -29.38 -1.29
N THR A 177 -15.13 -29.08 -0.30
CA THR A 177 -16.21 -29.97 0.15
C THR A 177 -17.54 -29.27 -0.07
N SER A 178 -18.47 -29.92 -0.75
CA SER A 178 -19.80 -29.37 -1.01
C SER A 178 -20.89 -30.43 -0.97
N GLY A 179 -22.11 -30.00 -0.65
CA GLY A 179 -23.29 -30.85 -0.75
C GLY A 179 -24.53 -30.13 -0.25
N GLY A 180 -25.62 -30.23 -1.01
CA GLY A 180 -26.89 -29.59 -0.64
C GLY A 180 -26.73 -28.07 -0.51
N THR A 181 -26.76 -27.55 0.71
CA THR A 181 -26.62 -26.11 0.98
C THR A 181 -25.27 -25.74 1.60
N GLU A 182 -24.32 -26.66 1.71
CA GLU A 182 -23.03 -26.41 2.35
C GLU A 182 -21.92 -26.35 1.30
N LEU A 183 -21.07 -25.32 1.41
CA LEU A 183 -19.83 -25.17 0.67
C LEU A 183 -18.70 -24.87 1.66
N SER A 184 -17.58 -25.58 1.53
CA SER A 184 -16.37 -25.37 2.30
C SER A 184 -15.15 -25.49 1.39
N ILE A 185 -14.25 -24.52 1.49
CA ILE A 185 -12.93 -24.51 0.85
C ILE A 185 -11.92 -24.44 1.98
N GLN A 186 -11.12 -25.49 2.15
CA GLN A 186 -10.20 -25.60 3.28
C GLN A 186 -8.75 -25.55 2.83
N SER A 187 -7.95 -24.72 3.49
CA SER A 187 -6.49 -24.65 3.30
C SER A 187 -6.05 -24.48 1.84
N ALA A 188 -6.84 -23.80 1.01
CA ALA A 188 -6.49 -23.55 -0.39
C ALA A 188 -5.42 -22.45 -0.45
N VAL A 189 -4.28 -22.72 -1.07
CA VAL A 189 -3.13 -21.80 -1.09
C VAL A 189 -3.22 -20.86 -2.29
N PRO A 190 -3.42 -19.54 -2.09
CA PRO A 190 -3.35 -18.59 -3.18
C PRO A 190 -1.90 -18.38 -3.63
N ARG A 191 -1.69 -18.32 -4.94
CA ARG A 191 -0.41 -17.99 -5.58
C ARG A 191 -0.53 -16.68 -6.31
N LEU A 192 0.33 -15.72 -6.02
CA LEU A 192 0.28 -14.38 -6.63
C LEU A 192 0.31 -14.47 -8.16
N THR A 193 -0.54 -13.69 -8.81
CA THR A 193 -0.39 -13.38 -10.24
C THR A 193 0.73 -12.35 -10.43
N ALA A 194 1.09 -12.05 -11.68
CA ALA A 194 2.06 -10.99 -11.94
C ALA A 194 1.51 -9.61 -11.52
N GLU A 195 0.24 -9.37 -11.80
CA GLU A 195 -0.50 -8.17 -11.43
C GLU A 195 -0.66 -8.05 -9.92
N GLY A 196 -0.99 -9.17 -9.25
CA GLY A 196 -1.09 -9.23 -7.79
C GLY A 196 0.24 -8.96 -7.11
N ALA A 197 1.32 -9.57 -7.57
CA ALA A 197 2.66 -9.31 -7.04
C ALA A 197 3.05 -7.83 -7.18
N ALA A 198 2.81 -7.22 -8.35
CA ALA A 198 3.06 -5.80 -8.56
C ALA A 198 2.22 -4.91 -7.61
N ALA A 199 0.93 -5.22 -7.43
CA ALA A 199 0.05 -4.45 -6.56
C ALA A 199 0.41 -4.61 -5.06
N PHE A 200 0.76 -5.82 -4.62
CA PHE A 200 1.22 -6.08 -3.24
C PHE A 200 2.56 -5.42 -2.92
N ASN A 201 3.45 -5.33 -3.91
CA ASN A 201 4.76 -4.74 -3.70
C ASN A 201 4.66 -3.24 -3.46
N GLY A 202 3.82 -2.53 -4.23
CA GLY A 202 4.06 -1.12 -4.48
C GLY A 202 5.54 -0.93 -4.80
N ASP A 203 6.21 -0.08 -4.02
CA ASP A 203 7.67 0.10 -4.09
C ASP A 203 8.46 -0.60 -2.96
N TYR A 204 7.78 -1.15 -1.96
CA TYR A 204 8.41 -1.67 -0.74
C TYR A 204 8.61 -3.19 -0.77
N GLY A 205 7.89 -3.90 -1.63
CA GLY A 205 7.94 -5.35 -1.73
C GLY A 205 8.85 -5.88 -2.83
N SER A 206 9.06 -7.19 -2.80
CA SER A 206 9.82 -7.93 -3.82
C SER A 206 9.15 -9.25 -4.22
N TYR A 207 7.85 -9.36 -3.96
CA TYR A 207 7.03 -10.50 -4.34
C TYR A 207 7.02 -10.68 -5.85
N VAL A 208 6.93 -11.93 -6.28
CA VAL A 208 6.89 -12.31 -7.69
C VAL A 208 5.69 -13.23 -7.96
N ALA A 209 5.32 -13.35 -9.24
CA ALA A 209 4.28 -14.28 -9.64
C ALA A 209 4.60 -15.72 -9.20
N GLY A 210 3.58 -16.45 -8.77
CA GLY A 210 3.68 -17.82 -8.27
C GLY A 210 4.00 -17.94 -6.79
N GLU A 211 4.39 -16.84 -6.13
CA GLU A 211 4.66 -16.86 -4.70
C GLU A 211 3.39 -17.16 -3.89
N GLU A 212 3.54 -18.03 -2.91
CA GLU A 212 2.45 -18.47 -2.04
C GLU A 212 2.12 -17.41 -0.99
N LEU A 213 0.82 -17.19 -0.82
CA LEU A 213 0.22 -16.47 0.28
C LEU A 213 -0.25 -17.45 1.35
N ASP A 214 -0.72 -16.95 2.49
CA ASP A 214 -1.29 -17.82 3.52
C ASP A 214 -2.53 -18.56 2.95
N PRO A 215 -2.78 -19.81 3.36
CA PRO A 215 -3.96 -20.55 2.92
C PRO A 215 -5.26 -19.81 3.29
N ILE A 216 -6.25 -19.85 2.40
CA ILE A 216 -7.60 -19.37 2.69
C ILE A 216 -8.45 -20.51 3.23
N THR A 217 -9.41 -20.14 4.07
CA THR A 217 -10.54 -20.99 4.46
C THR A 217 -11.82 -20.23 4.19
N LEU A 218 -12.75 -20.85 3.45
CA LEU A 218 -14.08 -20.30 3.18
C LEU A 218 -15.14 -21.32 3.60
N THR A 219 -16.16 -20.85 4.31
CA THR A 219 -17.39 -21.62 4.55
C THR A 219 -18.58 -20.80 4.10
N ALA A 220 -19.58 -21.46 3.51
CA ALA A 220 -20.79 -20.79 3.05
C ALA A 220 -22.03 -21.68 3.17
N THR A 221 -23.13 -21.06 3.55
CA THR A 221 -24.48 -21.62 3.46
C THR A 221 -25.13 -21.11 2.18
N VAL A 222 -25.28 -22.00 1.21
CA VAL A 222 -25.84 -21.74 -0.11
C VAL A 222 -27.36 -21.68 -0.08
N SER A 223 -27.92 -20.82 -0.93
CA SER A 223 -29.34 -20.62 -1.12
C SER A 223 -29.66 -20.42 -2.61
N GLY A 224 -30.93 -20.59 -2.99
CA GLY A 224 -31.36 -20.45 -4.39
C GLY A 224 -31.07 -21.68 -5.28
N CYS A 225 -30.19 -22.57 -4.85
CA CYS A 225 -29.84 -23.81 -5.54
C CYS A 225 -29.44 -24.91 -4.53
N ALA A 226 -29.10 -26.10 -5.04
CA ALA A 226 -28.41 -27.14 -4.29
C ALA A 226 -27.09 -27.51 -5.01
N LEU A 227 -26.01 -27.65 -4.24
CA LEU A 227 -24.71 -28.07 -4.74
C LEU A 227 -24.62 -29.58 -4.91
N GLY A 228 -23.84 -29.98 -5.92
CA GLY A 228 -23.40 -31.37 -6.07
C GLY A 228 -22.47 -31.80 -4.94
N GLU A 229 -22.34 -33.11 -4.76
CA GLU A 229 -21.42 -33.68 -3.78
C GLU A 229 -19.97 -33.57 -4.28
N ALA A 230 -19.13 -32.90 -3.50
CA ALA A 230 -17.68 -32.91 -3.63
C ALA A 230 -17.08 -33.13 -2.25
N THR A 231 -15.97 -33.86 -2.18
CA THR A 231 -15.27 -34.12 -0.91
C THR A 231 -13.81 -33.76 -1.08
N ALA A 232 -13.32 -32.87 -0.23
CA ALA A 232 -11.92 -32.50 -0.21
C ALA A 232 -11.07 -33.73 0.09
N VAL A 233 -9.97 -33.89 -0.64
CA VAL A 233 -8.99 -34.93 -0.34
C VAL A 233 -8.09 -34.37 0.75
N THR A 234 -8.34 -34.76 2.01
CA THR A 234 -7.47 -34.36 3.12
C THR A 234 -6.03 -34.82 2.82
N PRO A 235 -5.05 -33.90 2.64
CA PRO A 235 -3.66 -34.31 2.64
C PRO A 235 -3.37 -34.88 4.03
N ALA A 236 -2.82 -36.09 4.09
CA ALA A 236 -2.35 -36.66 5.34
C ALA A 236 -1.43 -35.64 6.03
N PRO A 237 -1.55 -35.41 7.35
CA PRO A 237 -0.70 -34.47 8.04
C PRO A 237 0.75 -34.88 7.78
N THR A 238 1.52 -33.98 7.17
CA THR A 238 2.97 -34.15 7.05
C THR A 238 3.48 -34.16 8.48
N ALA A 239 3.71 -35.36 9.02
CA ALA A 239 4.38 -35.51 10.29
C ALA A 239 5.69 -34.72 10.20
N PRO A 240 6.07 -33.93 11.23
CA PRO A 240 7.36 -33.28 11.23
C PRO A 240 8.42 -34.34 10.97
N THR A 241 9.23 -34.12 9.94
CA THR A 241 10.41 -34.94 9.69
C THR A 241 11.27 -34.84 10.94
N ASP A 242 11.28 -35.90 11.73
CA ASP A 242 12.19 -36.09 12.86
C ASP A 242 13.61 -35.80 12.35
N PRO A 243 14.37 -34.87 12.95
CA PRO A 243 15.75 -34.65 12.55
C PRO A 243 16.49 -35.97 12.75
N ALA A 244 16.83 -36.64 11.65
CA ALA A 244 17.63 -37.84 11.67
C ALA A 244 18.88 -37.60 12.52
N ASP A 245 19.14 -38.56 13.41
CA ASP A 245 20.30 -38.67 14.27
C ASP A 245 21.62 -38.29 13.55
N PRO A 246 22.60 -37.75 14.31
CA PRO A 246 23.83 -37.23 13.74
C PRO A 246 24.63 -38.34 13.06
N VAL A 247 24.88 -38.16 11.75
CA VAL A 247 25.90 -38.93 11.03
C VAL A 247 27.30 -38.55 11.55
N ASP A 248 28.07 -39.57 11.92
CA ASP A 248 29.47 -39.48 12.34
C ASP A 248 30.34 -38.69 11.33
N PRO A 249 31.38 -37.97 11.79
CA PRO A 249 32.13 -37.06 10.96
C PRO A 249 33.05 -37.81 9.99
N VAL A 250 32.83 -37.62 8.69
CA VAL A 250 33.84 -37.89 7.67
C VAL A 250 34.82 -36.72 7.58
N THR A 251 36.11 -37.03 7.71
CA THR A 251 37.24 -36.09 7.62
C THR A 251 37.28 -35.36 6.27
N PRO A 252 37.50 -34.03 6.23
CA PRO A 252 37.67 -33.30 4.98
C PRO A 252 39.02 -33.58 4.32
N VAL A 253 39.01 -33.86 3.01
CA VAL A 253 40.21 -33.83 2.16
C VAL A 253 40.28 -32.43 1.54
N ASP A 254 41.43 -31.80 1.74
CA ASP A 254 41.78 -30.46 1.28
C ASP A 254 41.77 -30.35 -0.25
N GLY A 255 41.18 -29.29 -0.78
CA GLY A 255 41.04 -29.03 -2.22
C GLY A 255 40.35 -27.70 -2.46
N GLY A 256 41.14 -26.62 -2.40
CA GLY A 256 40.67 -25.25 -2.43
C GLY A 256 40.25 -24.70 -3.80
N GLU A 257 39.70 -23.49 -3.69
CA GLU A 257 39.59 -22.40 -4.67
C GLU A 257 38.23 -22.20 -5.40
N THR A 258 37.40 -21.41 -4.70
CA THR A 258 36.59 -20.28 -5.19
C THR A 258 35.28 -20.53 -5.93
N ALA A 259 34.18 -20.55 -5.16
CA ALA A 259 32.86 -20.08 -5.60
C ALA A 259 32.45 -18.86 -4.75
N ALA A 260 32.01 -17.80 -5.42
CA ALA A 260 31.58 -16.54 -4.81
C ALA A 260 30.38 -16.72 -3.85
N PRO A 261 30.27 -15.96 -2.74
CA PRO A 261 29.15 -16.12 -1.83
C PRO A 261 27.89 -15.43 -2.37
N ALA A 262 26.86 -16.23 -2.62
CA ALA A 262 25.48 -15.78 -2.53
C ALA A 262 25.18 -15.41 -1.07
N ILE A 263 24.59 -14.23 -0.84
CA ILE A 263 24.28 -13.70 0.49
C ILE A 263 22.80 -13.97 0.80
N PRO A 264 22.47 -14.97 1.65
CA PRO A 264 21.19 -15.02 2.34
C PRO A 264 21.31 -14.32 3.70
N TRP A 265 20.58 -13.21 3.81
CA TRP A 265 20.07 -12.56 5.01
C TRP A 265 20.00 -13.47 6.25
N LEU A 266 20.89 -13.23 7.23
CA LEU A 266 20.71 -13.63 8.63
C LEU A 266 20.83 -12.38 9.51
N PRO A 267 20.04 -12.25 10.60
CA PRO A 267 19.89 -11.03 11.37
C PRO A 267 21.06 -10.84 12.34
N ILE A 268 21.62 -9.62 12.39
CA ILE A 268 22.67 -9.27 13.34
C ILE A 268 22.02 -8.98 14.70
N ALA A 269 22.20 -9.91 15.62
CA ALA A 269 22.13 -9.66 17.06
C ALA A 269 23.54 -9.75 17.66
N ILE A 270 23.71 -9.03 18.78
CA ILE A 270 24.89 -8.91 19.65
C ILE A 270 25.83 -7.77 19.18
N GLY A 271 25.90 -6.63 19.88
CA GLY A 271 26.10 -6.52 21.32
C GLY A 271 27.59 -6.32 21.55
N GLY A 272 28.01 -5.08 21.84
CA GLY A 272 29.38 -4.65 21.71
C GLY A 272 30.39 -5.32 22.65
N VAL A 273 31.65 -5.35 22.20
CA VAL A 273 32.83 -5.17 23.05
C VAL A 273 33.88 -4.43 22.23
N ALA A 274 34.36 -3.32 22.79
CA ALA A 274 35.47 -2.50 22.30
C ALA A 274 36.81 -3.23 22.40
N LEU A 275 37.77 -2.93 21.50
CA LEU A 275 39.19 -2.80 21.84
C LEU A 275 39.97 -2.02 20.76
N LEU A 276 40.43 -0.84 21.19
CA LEU A 276 41.61 -0.07 20.81
C LEU A 276 42.57 -0.64 19.74
N VAL A 277 42.75 0.10 18.65
CA VAL A 277 44.08 0.30 18.02
C VAL A 277 44.33 1.79 17.80
N ILE A 278 45.53 2.17 18.19
CA ILE A 278 46.09 3.51 18.37
C ILE A 278 46.56 4.10 17.03
N GLY A 279 46.19 5.36 16.80
CA GLY A 279 47.06 6.45 16.33
C GLY A 279 47.86 6.31 15.04
N VAL A 280 47.38 6.95 13.95
CA VAL A 280 48.08 7.71 12.89
C VAL A 280 46.93 8.36 12.08
N THR A 281 46.49 9.60 12.23
CA THR A 281 47.13 10.90 11.89
C THR A 281 46.36 12.02 12.62
N GLY A 282 46.81 12.40 13.80
CA GLY A 282 46.28 13.52 14.59
C GLY A 282 47.41 14.35 15.20
N GLY A 283 48.49 14.52 14.44
CA GLY A 283 49.76 15.05 14.94
C GLY A 283 50.45 15.95 13.93
N MET A 284 49.76 16.99 13.47
CA MET A 284 50.42 18.16 12.92
C MET A 284 49.48 19.36 13.07
N LEU A 285 50.05 20.47 13.54
CA LEU A 285 49.44 21.80 13.74
C LEU A 285 48.91 22.10 15.15
N LEU A 286 49.81 22.02 16.14
CA LEU A 286 49.76 22.91 17.32
C LEU A 286 51.17 23.05 17.93
N ALA A 287 51.98 23.99 17.40
CA ALA A 287 53.00 24.73 18.16
C ALA A 287 53.68 25.77 17.26
N GLY A 288 53.35 27.05 17.43
CA GLY A 288 53.99 28.13 16.67
C GLY A 288 53.55 29.53 17.05
N ARG A 289 53.68 29.87 18.35
CA ARG A 289 53.51 31.20 18.96
C ARG A 289 53.81 32.40 18.06
N LYS A 290 52.93 33.40 18.05
CA LYS A 290 53.16 34.79 18.55
C LYS A 290 51.93 35.69 18.28
N LYS A 291 51.39 36.30 19.33
CA LYS A 291 50.66 37.60 19.24
C LYS A 291 51.67 38.72 19.52
N PRO A 292 51.53 39.90 18.89
CA PRO A 292 51.04 41.05 19.66
C PRO A 292 49.98 41.89 18.92
N GLN A 293 49.42 42.82 19.68
CA GLN A 293 48.18 43.59 19.53
C GLN A 293 48.13 44.64 18.39
N ALA A 294 46.85 44.96 18.09
CA ALA A 294 46.24 46.28 17.82
C ALA A 294 46.66 47.09 16.59
N THR A 295 45.67 47.36 15.72
CA THR A 295 45.16 48.73 15.47
C THR A 295 43.81 48.68 14.76
N ALA A 296 42.92 49.58 15.17
CA ALA A 296 41.73 50.00 14.45
C ALA A 296 42.10 50.83 13.20
N SER A 297 41.07 51.22 12.45
CA SER A 297 41.05 52.07 11.25
C SER A 297 41.26 51.30 9.93
N GLU A 298 40.63 51.60 8.80
CA GLU A 298 39.53 52.49 8.40
C GLU A 298 39.42 52.30 6.86
N GLN A 299 38.22 52.42 6.31
CA GLN A 299 37.89 52.77 4.90
C GLN A 299 38.42 51.90 3.73
N ALA A 300 37.47 51.46 2.89
CA ALA A 300 37.28 52.08 1.57
C ALA A 300 36.05 51.45 0.86
N ALA A 301 34.87 52.00 1.14
CA ALA A 301 33.73 51.92 0.22
C ALA A 301 33.96 52.97 -0.87
N SER A 302 34.00 52.54 -2.12
CA SER A 302 34.06 53.45 -3.28
C SER A 302 32.64 53.85 -3.66
N GLN A 303 32.27 55.11 -3.42
CA GLN A 303 31.36 55.85 -4.28
C GLN A 303 32.19 56.80 -5.17
N PRO A 304 31.66 57.17 -6.33
CA PRO A 304 31.39 58.60 -6.56
C PRO A 304 29.89 58.80 -6.89
N THR A 305 29.18 59.75 -6.26
CA THR A 305 29.14 61.20 -6.59
C THR A 305 28.32 61.45 -7.86
N ALA A 306 27.30 62.30 -7.93
CA ALA A 306 26.63 63.20 -6.98
C ALA A 306 25.44 63.87 -7.69
N THR A 307 24.64 64.61 -6.88
CA THR A 307 24.04 65.91 -7.23
C THR A 307 22.79 65.87 -8.14
N GLN A 308 21.67 66.54 -7.85
CA GLN A 308 21.26 67.42 -6.75
C GLN A 308 19.72 67.56 -6.81
N ASP A 309 19.17 67.80 -5.62
CA ASP A 309 17.92 68.52 -5.27
C ASP A 309 17.75 69.83 -6.08
N PRO A 310 16.61 70.57 -6.09
CA PRO A 310 15.90 70.92 -4.87
C PRO A 310 14.38 71.19 -4.93
N THR A 311 13.86 71.43 -3.72
CA THR A 311 12.97 72.52 -3.28
C THR A 311 11.51 72.22 -2.91
N SER A 312 11.23 72.73 -1.69
CA SER A 312 10.02 73.43 -1.22
C SER A 312 9.09 72.63 -0.32
N GLU A 313 8.56 73.10 0.80
CA GLU A 313 8.78 74.21 1.74
C GLU A 313 7.83 73.89 2.93
N GLY A 314 8.13 74.41 4.13
CA GLY A 314 7.25 74.32 5.30
C GLY A 314 8.00 74.52 6.61
#